data_AF-A0A2D4PHC2-F1
#
_entry.id   AF-A0A2D4PHC2-F1
#
_cell.length_a   1.000
_cell.length_b   1.000
_cell.length_c   1.000
_cell.angle_alpha   90.00
_cell.angle_beta   90.00
_cell.angle_gamma   90.00
#
_symmetry.space_group_name_H-M   'P 1'
#
loop_
_entity.id
_entity.type
_entity.pdbx_description
1 polymer ?
#
loop_
_entity_poly.entity_id
_entity_poly.type
_entity_poly.pdbx_seq_one_letter_code
_entity_poly.pdbx_strand_id
1 'polypeptide(L)'
;KETAQRLLEYHRNFPGIVQSFGKSIKLINADQPCADAFWQVLSHVRQPPHTDTPFSARILLCGPPGSGKSLQAALLAQKYGLINVCCEQMLKEAATTDTKLGKFIKPYLDGGWPVPDKVVIKLLSRR
;
A
#
# COMPACT_ATOMS: atom_id res chain seq x y z
N LYS A 1 22.65 7.87 0.06
CA LYS A 1 22.48 8.10 1.52
C LYS A 1 20.99 8.08 1.91
N GLU A 2 20.11 8.76 1.17
CA GLU A 2 18.66 8.81 1.43
C GLU A 2 17.93 7.45 1.30
N THR A 3 18.18 6.67 0.23
CA THR A 3 17.53 5.35 0.02
C THR A 3 17.82 4.38 1.16
N ALA A 4 19.05 4.39 1.69
CA ALA A 4 19.45 3.55 2.82
C ALA A 4 18.70 3.93 4.11
N GLN A 5 18.48 5.22 4.35
CA GLN A 5 17.69 5.69 5.49
C GLN A 5 16.22 5.24 5.38
N ARG A 6 15.61 5.39 4.20
CA ARG A 6 14.24 4.93 3.95
C ARG A 6 14.08 3.42 4.11
N LEU A 7 15.10 2.65 3.71
CA LEU A 7 15.12 1.20 3.91
C LEU A 7 15.23 0.83 5.40
N LEU A 8 16.09 1.52 6.16
CA LEU A 8 16.21 1.32 7.61
C LEU A 8 14.90 1.67 8.33
N GLU A 9 14.25 2.76 7.96
CA GLU A 9 12.96 3.18 8.52
C GLU A 9 11.87 2.16 8.21
N TYR A 10 11.83 1.62 6.98
CA TYR A 10 10.93 0.54 6.62
C TYR A 10 11.13 -0.68 7.52
N HIS A 11 12.37 -1.16 7.71
CA HIS A 11 12.63 -2.32 8.57
C HIS A 11 12.29 -2.08 10.05
N ARG A 12 12.40 -0.84 10.53
CA ARG A 12 11.99 -0.49 11.91
C ARG A 12 10.48 -0.54 12.11
N ASN A 13 9.72 -0.08 11.12
CA ASN A 13 8.26 0.10 11.26
C ASN A 13 7.46 -1.12 10.77
N PHE A 14 7.99 -1.90 9.84
CA PHE A 14 7.29 -3.04 9.24
C PHE A 14 6.79 -4.09 10.25
N PRO A 15 7.54 -4.46 11.30
CA PRO A 15 7.06 -5.40 12.31
C PRO A 15 5.75 -4.96 12.98
N GLY A 16 5.58 -3.66 13.25
CA GLY A 16 4.35 -3.13 13.86
C GLY A 16 3.13 -3.26 12.95
N ILE A 17 3.33 -3.14 11.62
CA ILE A 17 2.28 -3.36 10.63
C ILE A 17 1.86 -4.84 10.64
N VAL A 18 2.83 -5.76 10.57
CA VAL A 18 2.56 -7.21 10.59
C VAL A 18 1.79 -7.61 11.85
N GLN A 19 2.18 -7.08 13.01
CA GLN A 19 1.49 -7.33 14.27
C GLN A 19 0.03 -6.85 14.25
N SER A 20 -0.24 -5.69 13.63
CA SER A 20 -1.59 -5.12 13.52
C SER A 20 -2.55 -5.99 12.70
N PHE A 21 -2.03 -6.78 11.75
CA PHE A 21 -2.80 -7.69 10.90
C PHE A 21 -2.72 -9.16 11.34
N GLY A 22 -2.16 -9.46 12.51
CA GLY A 22 -1.81 -10.81 12.94
C GLY A 22 -2.95 -11.84 12.91
N LYS A 23 -4.22 -11.41 12.98
CA LYS A 23 -5.39 -12.31 12.90
C LYS A 23 -5.79 -12.72 11.48
N SER A 24 -5.37 -11.98 10.46
CA SER A 24 -5.85 -12.12 9.07
C SER A 24 -4.72 -12.14 8.04
N ILE A 25 -3.46 -12.25 8.47
CA ILE A 25 -2.29 -12.22 7.60
C ILE A 25 -1.74 -13.63 7.36
N LYS A 26 -1.46 -13.95 6.10
CA LYS A 26 -0.67 -15.12 5.72
C LYS A 26 0.71 -14.67 5.27
N LEU A 27 1.74 -15.05 6.03
CA LEU A 27 3.13 -14.83 5.65
C LEU A 27 3.58 -15.94 4.69
N ILE A 28 4.17 -15.57 3.55
CA ILE A 28 4.69 -16.48 2.54
C ILE A 28 6.15 -16.11 2.28
N ASN A 29 7.06 -17.07 2.40
CA ASN A 29 8.47 -16.86 2.06
C ASN A 29 8.62 -16.74 0.54
N ALA A 30 9.33 -15.72 0.05
CA ALA A 30 9.62 -15.55 -1.37
C ALA A 30 11.01 -16.10 -1.75
N ASP A 31 11.87 -16.40 -0.77
CA ASP A 31 13.21 -16.99 -0.98
C ASP A 31 13.12 -18.51 -1.20
N GLN A 32 12.28 -18.90 -2.16
CA GLN A 32 12.00 -20.28 -2.56
C GLN A 32 11.65 -20.29 -4.06
N PRO A 33 11.57 -21.46 -4.73
CA PRO A 33 11.17 -21.53 -6.12
C PRO A 33 9.83 -20.83 -6.37
N CYS A 34 9.73 -20.11 -7.51
CA CYS A 34 8.55 -19.29 -7.83
C CYS A 34 7.24 -20.09 -7.85
N ALA A 35 7.30 -21.35 -8.30
CA ALA A 35 6.15 -22.26 -8.30
C ALA A 35 5.61 -22.52 -6.89
N ASP A 36 6.50 -22.68 -5.90
CA ASP A 36 6.11 -22.97 -4.51
C ASP A 36 5.47 -21.76 -3.85
N ALA A 37 6.06 -20.57 -4.05
CA ALA A 37 5.48 -19.31 -3.58
C ALA A 37 4.11 -19.07 -4.22
N PHE A 38 3.99 -19.31 -5.53
CA PHE A 38 2.72 -19.19 -6.25
C PHE A 38 1.64 -20.12 -5.69
N TRP A 39 1.96 -21.40 -5.46
CA TRP A 39 1.02 -22.36 -4.91
C TRP A 39 0.56 -21.99 -3.50
N GLN A 40 1.46 -21.49 -2.65
CA GLN A 40 1.10 -21.01 -1.32
C GLN A 40 0.12 -19.82 -1.39
N VAL A 41 0.36 -18.86 -2.28
CA VAL A 41 -0.53 -17.73 -2.51
C VAL A 41 -1.88 -18.20 -3.04
N LEU A 42 -1.89 -19.02 -4.10
CA LEU A 42 -3.10 -19.48 -4.76
C LEU A 42 -3.98 -20.30 -3.82
N SER A 43 -3.37 -21.18 -3.01
CA SER A 43 -4.09 -22.00 -2.04
C SER A 43 -4.77 -21.14 -0.99
N HIS A 44 -4.13 -20.07 -0.53
CA HIS A 44 -4.71 -19.15 0.44
C HIS A 44 -5.82 -18.29 -0.17
N VAL A 45 -5.62 -17.73 -1.37
CA VAL A 45 -6.63 -16.90 -2.06
C VAL A 45 -7.89 -17.70 -2.41
N ARG A 46 -7.76 -19.01 -2.66
CA ARG A 46 -8.88 -19.91 -2.95
C ARG A 46 -9.67 -20.33 -1.71
N GLN A 47 -9.19 -20.06 -0.50
CA GLN A 47 -9.96 -20.36 0.71
C GLN A 47 -11.23 -19.50 0.73
N PRO A 48 -12.39 -20.06 1.13
CA PRO A 48 -13.63 -19.30 1.19
C PRO A 48 -13.44 -18.06 2.08
N PRO A 49 -14.00 -16.91 1.69
CA PRO A 49 -13.78 -15.67 2.41
C PRO A 49 -14.29 -15.80 3.85
N HIS A 50 -13.51 -15.25 4.80
CA HIS A 50 -13.92 -15.16 6.20
C HIS A 50 -14.98 -14.07 6.46
N THR A 51 -15.59 -13.49 5.43
CA THR A 51 -16.49 -12.33 5.51
C THR A 51 -17.57 -12.36 4.43
N ASP A 52 -18.81 -12.04 4.78
CA ASP A 52 -20.01 -12.04 3.92
C ASP A 52 -20.11 -10.86 2.93
N THR A 53 -19.08 -10.02 2.82
CA THR A 53 -19.09 -8.89 1.86
C THR A 53 -18.91 -9.38 0.42
N PRO A 54 -19.64 -8.80 -0.56
CA PRO A 54 -19.53 -9.17 -1.97
C PRO A 54 -18.08 -9.07 -2.45
N PHE A 55 -17.67 -10.05 -3.27
CA PHE A 55 -16.28 -10.36 -3.63
C PHE A 55 -15.65 -9.27 -4.53
N SER A 56 -15.33 -8.13 -3.95
CA SER A 56 -14.46 -7.13 -4.56
C SER A 56 -13.06 -7.31 -3.97
N ALA A 57 -12.12 -7.79 -4.79
CA ALA A 57 -10.74 -7.98 -4.35
C ALA A 57 -10.13 -6.64 -3.91
N ARG A 58 -9.67 -6.58 -2.65
CA ARG A 58 -8.94 -5.44 -2.08
C ARG A 58 -7.50 -5.89 -1.82
N ILE A 59 -6.57 -5.34 -2.60
CA ILE A 59 -5.16 -5.75 -2.57
C ILE A 59 -4.34 -4.58 -2.04
N LEU A 60 -3.51 -4.85 -1.03
CA LEU A 60 -2.51 -3.92 -0.51
C LEU A 60 -1.12 -4.47 -0.84
N LEU A 61 -0.31 -3.68 -1.54
CA LEU A 61 1.08 -4.01 -1.85
C LEU A 61 2.03 -3.25 -0.91
N CYS A 62 2.72 -3.98 -0.05
CA CYS A 62 3.72 -3.45 0.89
C CYS A 62 5.11 -4.03 0.59
N GLY A 63 6.17 -3.27 0.89
CA GLY A 63 7.53 -3.65 0.53
C GLY A 63 8.51 -2.46 0.55
N PRO A 64 9.83 -2.72 0.58
CA PRO A 64 10.85 -1.68 0.72
C PRO A 64 10.89 -0.72 -0.47
N PRO A 65 11.42 0.50 -0.32
CA PRO A 65 11.59 1.43 -1.44
C PRO A 65 12.41 0.77 -2.56
N GLY A 66 11.98 0.93 -3.82
CA GLY A 66 12.62 0.30 -4.99
C GLY A 66 12.15 -1.11 -5.34
N SER A 67 11.30 -1.76 -4.53
CA SER A 67 10.83 -3.14 -4.80
C SER A 67 9.82 -3.31 -5.95
N GLY A 68 9.53 -2.25 -6.73
CA GLY A 68 8.63 -2.33 -7.89
C GLY A 68 7.13 -2.38 -7.59
N LYS A 69 6.69 -2.11 -6.35
CA LYS A 69 5.26 -2.15 -5.94
C LYS A 69 4.33 -1.36 -6.86
N SER A 70 4.70 -0.12 -7.19
CA SER A 70 3.85 0.77 -7.99
C SER A 70 3.66 0.23 -9.40
N LEU A 71 4.69 -0.39 -9.98
CA LEU A 71 4.61 -1.05 -11.28
C LEU A 71 3.68 -2.26 -11.21
N GLN A 72 3.84 -3.13 -10.20
CA GLN A 72 2.98 -4.29 -10.00
C GLN A 72 1.52 -3.89 -9.75
N ALA A 73 1.28 -2.82 -8.98
CA ALA A 73 -0.06 -2.27 -8.75
C ALA A 73 -0.72 -1.85 -10.06
N ALA A 74 0.01 -1.14 -10.93
CA ALA A 74 -0.48 -0.71 -12.23
C ALA A 74 -0.78 -1.89 -13.16
N LEU A 75 0.09 -2.91 -13.20
CA LEU A 75 -0.10 -4.11 -14.01
C LEU A 75 -1.32 -4.93 -13.54
N LEU A 76 -1.50 -5.08 -12.22
CA LEU A 76 -2.66 -5.76 -11.64
C LEU A 76 -3.95 -5.00 -11.94
N ALA A 77 -3.94 -3.69 -11.79
CA ALA A 77 -5.07 -2.81 -12.10
C ALA A 77 -5.48 -2.94 -13.57
N GLN A 78 -4.52 -2.86 -14.49
CA GLN A 78 -4.78 -3.02 -15.92
C GLN A 78 -5.31 -4.41 -16.27
N LYS A 79 -4.70 -5.47 -15.72
CA LYS A 79 -5.05 -6.86 -16.06
C LYS A 79 -6.43 -7.28 -15.55
N TYR A 80 -6.82 -6.82 -14.36
CA TYR A 80 -8.03 -7.27 -13.68
C TYR A 80 -9.11 -6.18 -13.56
N GLY A 81 -8.93 -5.03 -14.19
CA GLY A 81 -9.88 -3.90 -14.13
C GLY A 81 -10.03 -3.32 -12.73
N LEU A 82 -8.99 -3.41 -11.90
CA LEU A 82 -9.01 -2.87 -10.53
C LEU A 82 -8.65 -1.38 -10.53
N ILE A 83 -9.13 -0.65 -9.52
CA ILE A 83 -8.75 0.75 -9.32
C ILE A 83 -7.41 0.78 -8.58
N ASN A 84 -6.38 1.34 -9.22
CA ASN A 84 -5.09 1.56 -8.56
C ASN A 84 -5.16 2.78 -7.65
N VAL A 85 -5.03 2.57 -6.33
CA VAL A 85 -5.02 3.66 -5.34
C VAL A 85 -3.59 3.86 -4.84
N CYS A 86 -2.93 4.93 -5.31
CA CYS A 86 -1.60 5.32 -4.85
C CYS A 86 -1.70 6.54 -3.92
N CYS A 87 -1.38 6.36 -2.64
CA CYS A 87 -1.46 7.43 -1.63
C CYS A 87 -0.61 8.65 -1.99
N GLU A 88 0.62 8.45 -2.49
CA GLU A 88 1.52 9.55 -2.86
C GLU A 88 0.94 10.39 -4.00
N GLN A 89 0.43 9.73 -5.04
CA GLN A 89 -0.18 10.41 -6.17
C GLN A 89 -1.44 11.17 -5.72
N MET A 90 -2.25 10.56 -4.87
CA MET A 90 -3.46 11.17 -4.33
C MET A 90 -3.17 12.41 -3.48
N LEU A 91 -2.09 12.38 -2.69
CA LEU A 91 -1.63 13.55 -1.92
C LEU A 91 -1.11 14.66 -2.84
N LYS A 92 -0.35 14.31 -3.90
CA LYS A 92 0.12 15.28 -4.91
C LYS A 92 -1.06 15.92 -5.65
N GLU A 93 -2.04 15.15 -6.09
CA GLU A 93 -3.28 15.64 -6.71
C GLU A 93 -4.09 16.54 -5.76
N ALA A 94 -4.18 16.17 -4.48
CA ALA A 94 -4.85 16.99 -3.49
C ALA A 94 -4.13 18.33 -3.26
N ALA A 95 -2.79 18.34 -3.33
CA ALA A 95 -1.98 19.54 -3.14
C ALA A 95 -1.98 20.50 -4.33
N THR A 96 -2.21 20.02 -5.56
CA THR A 96 -2.37 20.88 -6.74
C THR A 96 -3.76 21.53 -6.81
N THR A 97 -4.74 20.98 -6.09
CA THR A 97 -6.10 21.52 -6.05
C THR A 97 -6.17 22.71 -5.06
N ASP A 98 -6.77 23.84 -5.46
CA ASP A 98 -6.89 25.04 -4.61
C ASP A 98 -7.96 24.93 -3.51
N THR A 99 -7.93 23.84 -2.76
CA THR A 99 -8.81 23.59 -1.62
C THR A 99 -8.11 23.94 -0.30
N LYS A 100 -8.89 24.13 0.78
CA LYS A 100 -8.32 24.31 2.14
C LYS A 100 -7.39 23.16 2.53
N LEU A 101 -7.73 21.93 2.12
CA LEU A 101 -6.89 20.75 2.35
C LEU A 101 -5.61 20.78 1.49
N GLY A 102 -5.71 21.14 0.22
CA GLY A 102 -4.55 21.24 -0.66
C GLY A 102 -3.52 22.26 -0.17
N LYS A 103 -3.97 23.45 0.24
CA LYS A 103 -3.12 24.49 0.87
C LYS A 103 -2.45 24.01 2.15
N PHE A 104 -3.13 23.16 2.92
CA PHE A 104 -2.59 22.57 4.15
C PHE A 104 -1.52 21.50 3.85
N ILE A 105 -1.71 20.66 2.83
CA ILE A 105 -0.82 19.54 2.50
C ILE A 105 0.45 20.00 1.77
N LYS A 106 0.34 21.02 0.92
CA LYS A 106 1.41 21.54 0.08
C LYS A 106 2.75 21.79 0.82
N PRO A 107 2.80 22.49 1.96
CA PRO A 107 4.07 22.70 2.68
C PRO A 107 4.70 21.42 3.23
N TYR A 108 3.91 20.40 3.57
CA TYR A 108 4.46 19.11 4.02
C TYR A 108 5.13 18.37 2.86
N LEU A 109 4.49 18.36 1.67
CA LEU A 109 5.06 17.73 0.48
C LEU A 109 6.31 18.46 -0.01
N ASP A 110 6.25 19.80 -0.09
CA ASP A 110 7.37 20.64 -0.55
C ASP A 110 8.57 20.54 0.41
N GLY A 111 8.30 20.42 1.71
CA GLY A 111 9.33 20.25 2.74
C GLY A 111 9.81 18.80 2.96
N GLY A 112 9.23 17.82 2.24
CA GLY A 112 9.58 16.41 2.40
C GLY A 112 9.15 15.80 3.75
N TRP A 113 8.22 16.44 4.45
CA TRP A 113 7.71 16.00 5.74
C TRP A 113 6.53 15.04 5.57
N PRO A 114 6.36 14.05 6.47
CA PRO A 114 5.18 13.20 6.46
C PRO A 114 3.93 14.02 6.75
N VAL A 115 2.89 13.79 5.94
CA VAL A 115 1.57 14.42 6.12
C VAL A 115 0.86 13.74 7.31
N PRO A 116 0.18 14.49 8.20
CA PRO A 116 -0.51 13.91 9.34
C PRO A 116 -1.57 12.86 8.96
N ASP A 117 -1.60 11.73 9.69
CA ASP A 117 -2.49 10.58 9.41
C ASP A 117 -3.96 10.96 9.28
N LYS A 118 -4.46 11.88 10.12
CA LYS A 118 -5.85 12.35 10.08
C LYS A 118 -6.23 12.92 8.70
N VAL A 119 -5.29 13.58 8.04
CA VAL A 119 -5.49 14.16 6.72
C VAL A 119 -5.47 13.08 5.65
N VAL A 120 -4.54 12.12 5.76
CA VAL A 120 -4.42 10.98 4.85
C VAL A 120 -5.68 10.12 4.89
N ILE A 121 -6.17 9.78 6.08
CA ILE A 121 -7.41 9.01 6.28
C ILE A 121 -8.60 9.76 5.69
N LYS A 122 -8.73 11.07 5.97
CA LYS A 122 -9.84 11.89 5.42
C LYS A 122 -9.83 11.93 3.89
N LEU A 123 -8.66 11.93 3.28
CA LEU A 123 -8.52 11.87 1.83
C LEU A 123 -8.89 10.48 1.30
N LEU A 124 -8.45 9.41 1.96
CA LEU A 124 -8.76 8.02 1.57
C LEU A 124 -10.25 7.71 1.70
N SER A 125 -10.93 8.19 2.75
CA SER A 125 -12.37 7.96 2.97
C SER A 125 -13.27 8.64 1.94
N ARG A 126 -12.73 9.51 1.07
CA ARG A 126 -13.50 10.23 0.05
C ARG A 126 -13.50 9.52 -1.31
N ARG A 127 -12.72 8.45 -1.47
CA ARG A 127 -12.69 7.58 -2.65
C ARG A 127 -13.31 6.22 -2.31
#